data_AF-A0A6L5YE96-F1
#
_entry.id   AF-A0A6L5YE96-F1
#
_cell.length_a   1.000
_cell.length_b   1.000
_cell.length_c   1.000
_cell.angle_alpha   90.00
_cell.angle_beta   90.00
_cell.angle_gamma   90.00
#
_symmetry.space_group_name_H-M   'P 1'
#
loop_
_entity.id
_entity.type
_entity.pdbx_description
1 polymer ?
#
loop_
_entity_poly.entity_id
_entity_poly.type
_entity_poly.pdbx_seq_one_letter_code
_entity_poly.pdbx_strand_id
1 'polypeptide(L)'
;MAQNANETLSHTTWNCKYHVVFAPKFRRRLIYGKLRAEIGKILRTLCERKGVEILEANACPDHIHMLLQIPPQYSVSEVIGFLKGKSSLMIFDRFANLKYRYGNRKFRSRGYYVDTVRRNEKKIIEYIHNQLQEDKLTDQLTLKELEDPFTGESVRRGK
;
A
#
# COMPACT_ATOMS: atom_id res chain seq x y z
N MET A 1 17.59 -0.55 -20.99
CA MET A 1 16.30 -0.19 -21.62
C MET A 1 15.21 -0.99 -20.88
N ALA A 2 14.15 -0.38 -20.36
CA ALA A 2 13.05 -1.18 -19.78
C ALA A 2 12.19 -1.71 -20.93
N GLN A 3 12.08 -3.03 -21.02
CA GLN A 3 11.17 -3.70 -21.93
C GLN A 3 9.74 -3.39 -21.49
N ASN A 4 9.05 -2.52 -22.21
CA ASN A 4 7.59 -2.42 -22.13
C ASN A 4 7.02 -3.59 -22.94
N ALA A 5 7.06 -4.80 -22.38
CA ALA A 5 6.37 -5.94 -22.96
C ALA A 5 4.86 -5.71 -22.78
N ASN A 6 4.12 -5.67 -23.89
CA ASN A 6 2.67 -5.65 -23.84
C ASN A 6 2.20 -7.09 -23.65
N GLU A 7 1.18 -7.28 -22.81
CA GLU A 7 0.53 -8.57 -22.61
C GLU A 7 -0.50 -8.81 -23.69
N THR A 8 -0.70 -10.08 -24.06
CA THR A 8 -1.60 -10.47 -25.15
C THR A 8 -2.62 -11.52 -24.69
N LEU A 9 -3.89 -11.26 -24.96
CA LEU A 9 -5.00 -12.20 -24.93
C LEU A 9 -5.47 -12.44 -26.38
N SER A 10 -6.37 -13.42 -26.60
CA SER A 10 -6.80 -13.86 -27.93
C SER A 10 -7.18 -12.74 -28.92
N HIS A 11 -7.74 -11.63 -28.43
CA HIS A 11 -8.13 -10.47 -29.25
C HIS A 11 -7.72 -9.13 -28.63
N THR A 12 -6.81 -9.10 -27.67
CA THR A 12 -6.50 -7.87 -26.92
C THR A 12 -5.03 -7.82 -26.55
N THR A 13 -4.37 -6.72 -26.91
CA THR A 13 -3.03 -6.39 -26.40
C THR A 13 -3.16 -5.24 -25.41
N TRP A 14 -2.49 -5.33 -24.27
CA TRP A 14 -2.69 -4.37 -23.19
C TRP A 14 -1.42 -4.17 -22.36
N ASN A 15 -1.35 -3.00 -21.73
CA ASN A 15 -0.30 -2.62 -20.80
C ASN A 15 -0.91 -1.63 -19.79
N CYS A 16 -1.60 -2.19 -18.80
CA CYS A 16 -2.42 -1.45 -17.85
C CYS A 16 -1.76 -1.56 -16.47
N LYS A 17 -0.84 -0.63 -16.20
CA LYS A 17 -0.11 -0.54 -14.95
C LYS A 17 -0.68 0.58 -14.09
N TYR A 18 -0.91 0.30 -12.82
CA TYR A 18 -1.52 1.21 -11.87
C TYR A 18 -0.70 1.26 -10.59
N HIS A 19 -0.34 2.47 -10.18
CA HIS A 19 0.16 2.71 -8.83
C HIS A 19 -1.05 2.90 -7.92
N VAL A 20 -1.19 2.02 -6.94
CA VAL A 20 -2.30 2.05 -6.00
C VAL A 20 -1.75 2.22 -4.59
N VAL A 21 -2.36 3.13 -3.84
CA VAL A 21 -2.09 3.30 -2.41
C VAL A 21 -3.37 3.14 -1.63
N PHE A 22 -3.36 2.28 -0.60
CA PHE A 22 -4.48 2.19 0.32
C PHE A 22 -3.99 2.00 1.76
N ALA A 23 -4.72 2.63 2.68
CA ALA A 23 -4.46 2.53 4.11
C ALA A 23 -5.31 1.43 4.77
N PRO A 24 -4.79 0.74 5.80
CA PRO A 24 -5.60 -0.04 6.70
C PRO A 24 -6.62 0.84 7.40
N LYS A 25 -7.80 0.31 7.72
CA LYS A 25 -8.72 1.07 8.54
C LYS A 25 -8.17 1.30 9.95
N PHE A 26 -8.31 2.54 10.41
CA PHE A 26 -7.75 3.09 11.64
C PHE A 26 -6.22 3.24 11.65
N ARG A 27 -5.54 3.22 10.47
CA ARG A 27 -4.07 3.41 10.36
C ARG A 27 -3.32 2.66 11.46
N ARG A 28 -3.65 1.38 11.67
CA ARG A 28 -3.17 0.55 12.79
C ARG A 28 -1.70 0.17 12.59
N ARG A 29 -0.82 1.15 12.75
CA ARG A 29 0.63 1.14 12.48
C ARG A 29 1.35 -0.08 13.05
N LEU A 30 1.01 -0.45 14.28
CA LEU A 30 1.62 -1.56 15.01
C LEU A 30 1.36 -2.94 14.38
N ILE A 31 0.17 -3.16 13.82
CA ILE A 31 -0.21 -4.47 13.27
C ILE A 31 0.46 -4.68 11.91
N TYR A 32 0.45 -3.63 11.07
CA TYR A 32 1.03 -3.70 9.73
C TYR A 32 2.56 -3.78 9.77
N GLY A 33 3.21 -3.13 10.74
CA GLY A 33 4.64 -3.31 10.98
C GLY A 33 5.01 -4.75 11.35
N LYS A 34 4.31 -5.35 12.34
CA LYS A 34 4.62 -6.72 12.81
C LYS A 34 4.21 -7.81 11.81
N LEU A 35 3.12 -7.61 11.08
CA LEU A 35 2.55 -8.60 10.16
C LEU A 35 2.90 -8.35 8.69
N ARG A 36 3.86 -7.45 8.41
CA ARG A 36 4.24 -7.05 7.05
C ARG A 36 4.48 -8.24 6.10
N ALA A 37 5.24 -9.24 6.56
CA ALA A 37 5.53 -10.44 5.78
C ALA A 37 4.27 -11.26 5.46
N GLU A 38 3.40 -11.47 6.45
CA GLU A 38 2.17 -12.25 6.27
C GLU A 38 1.14 -11.51 5.40
N ILE A 39 1.02 -10.19 5.57
CA ILE A 39 0.17 -9.35 4.72
C ILE A 39 0.66 -9.39 3.27
N GLY A 40 1.97 -9.33 3.05
CA GLY A 40 2.56 -9.49 1.73
C GLY A 40 2.22 -10.83 1.08
N LYS A 41 2.30 -11.94 1.83
CA LYS A 41 1.89 -13.27 1.34
C LYS A 41 0.41 -13.30 0.96
N ILE A 42 -0.46 -12.79 1.83
CA ILE A 42 -1.91 -12.74 1.58
C ILE A 42 -2.22 -11.94 0.30
N LEU A 43 -1.62 -10.77 0.13
CA LEU A 43 -1.84 -9.92 -1.04
C LEU A 43 -1.36 -10.59 -2.33
N ARG A 44 -0.19 -11.24 -2.33
CA ARG A 44 0.29 -12.03 -3.49
C ARG A 44 -0.70 -13.11 -3.89
N THR A 45 -1.12 -13.94 -2.93
CA THR A 45 -2.11 -15.00 -3.20
C THR A 45 -3.44 -14.45 -3.72
N LEU A 46 -3.89 -13.29 -3.24
CA LEU A 46 -5.12 -12.68 -3.73
C LEU A 46 -4.97 -12.10 -5.14
N CYS A 47 -3.82 -11.51 -5.47
CA CYS A 47 -3.52 -11.03 -6.82
C CYS A 47 -3.43 -12.19 -7.82
N GLU A 48 -2.72 -13.27 -7.47
CA GLU A 48 -2.62 -14.50 -8.28
C GLU A 48 -4.01 -15.08 -8.60
N ARG A 49 -4.92 -15.15 -7.62
CA ARG A 49 -6.30 -15.62 -7.83
C ARG A 49 -7.11 -14.79 -8.81
N LYS A 50 -6.77 -13.51 -8.99
CA LYS A 50 -7.42 -12.59 -9.93
C LYS A 50 -6.61 -12.42 -11.23
N GLY A 51 -5.48 -13.13 -11.39
CA GLY A 51 -4.59 -12.94 -12.53
C GLY A 51 -4.00 -11.51 -12.61
N VAL A 52 -3.88 -10.83 -11.46
CA VAL A 52 -3.26 -9.51 -11.36
C VAL A 52 -1.79 -9.73 -11.01
N GLU A 53 -0.90 -9.11 -11.75
CA GLU A 53 0.53 -9.18 -11.48
C GLU A 53 0.96 -8.02 -10.57
N ILE A 54 1.83 -8.33 -9.61
CA ILE A 54 2.44 -7.33 -8.72
C ILE A 54 3.86 -7.07 -9.22
N LEU A 55 4.09 -5.88 -9.76
CA LEU A 55 5.40 -5.48 -10.26
C LEU A 55 6.31 -5.03 -9.11
N GLU A 56 5.77 -4.26 -8.17
CA GLU A 56 6.46 -3.85 -6.95
C GLU A 56 5.43 -3.59 -5.85
N ALA A 57 5.74 -3.89 -4.59
CA ALA A 57 4.86 -3.58 -3.48
C ALA A 57 5.63 -3.31 -2.20
N ASN A 58 5.28 -2.22 -1.53
CA ASN A 58 5.84 -1.87 -0.25
C ASN A 58 4.73 -1.60 0.78
N ALA A 59 4.80 -2.33 1.89
CA ALA A 59 3.89 -2.15 3.01
C ALA A 59 4.56 -1.25 4.06
N CYS A 60 4.11 0.00 4.12
CA CYS A 60 4.47 0.96 5.17
C CYS A 60 3.60 0.70 6.43
N PRO A 61 3.96 1.26 7.59
CA PRO A 61 3.21 1.06 8.82
C PRO A 61 1.73 1.48 8.71
N ASP A 62 1.43 2.59 8.04
CA ASP A 62 0.07 3.14 7.95
C ASP A 62 -0.58 3.06 6.56
N HIS A 63 0.15 2.62 5.54
CA HIS A 63 -0.38 2.47 4.18
C HIS A 63 0.43 1.48 3.34
N ILE A 64 -0.15 0.97 2.27
CA ILE A 64 0.51 0.03 1.35
C ILE A 64 0.55 0.66 -0.03
N HIS A 65 1.75 0.71 -0.62
CA HIS A 65 2.00 1.05 -2.01
C HIS A 65 2.09 -0.23 -2.82
N MET A 66 1.39 -0.29 -3.95
CA MET A 66 1.52 -1.40 -4.90
C MET A 66 1.52 -0.86 -6.32
N LEU A 67 2.44 -1.35 -7.13
CA LEU A 67 2.41 -1.23 -8.57
C LEU A 67 1.82 -2.52 -9.13
N LEU A 68 0.61 -2.43 -9.66
CA LEU A 68 -0.15 -3.57 -10.17
C LEU A 68 -0.28 -3.48 -11.68
N GLN A 69 -0.19 -4.62 -12.34
CA GLN A 69 -0.60 -4.79 -13.72
C GLN A 69 -1.94 -5.53 -13.75
N ILE A 70 -3.00 -4.80 -14.11
CA ILE A 70 -4.38 -5.27 -14.02
C ILE A 70 -4.91 -5.58 -15.42
N PRO A 71 -5.38 -6.82 -15.69
CA PRO A 71 -6.00 -7.15 -16.96
C PRO A 71 -7.20 -6.26 -17.27
N PRO A 72 -7.40 -5.82 -18.53
CA PRO A 72 -8.45 -4.86 -18.89
C PRO A 72 -9.88 -5.38 -18.69
N GLN A 73 -10.05 -6.69 -18.49
CA GLN A 73 -11.34 -7.30 -18.12
C GLN A 73 -11.80 -6.92 -16.71
N TYR A 74 -10.89 -6.46 -15.84
CA TYR A 74 -11.20 -6.04 -14.49
C TYR A 74 -11.12 -4.53 -14.36
N SER A 75 -12.07 -3.96 -13.59
CA SER A 75 -11.94 -2.57 -13.17
C SER A 75 -10.98 -2.45 -11.99
N VAL A 76 -10.24 -1.34 -11.92
CA VAL A 76 -9.35 -1.04 -10.79
C VAL A 76 -10.13 -1.10 -9.47
N SER A 77 -11.32 -0.51 -9.43
CA SER A 77 -12.15 -0.44 -8.23
C SER A 77 -12.56 -1.83 -7.72
N GLU A 78 -12.86 -2.76 -8.63
CA GLU A 78 -13.17 -4.15 -8.29
C GLU A 78 -11.95 -4.85 -7.67
N VAL A 79 -10.77 -4.75 -8.30
CA VAL A 79 -9.54 -5.38 -7.81
C VAL A 79 -9.20 -4.85 -6.42
N ILE A 80 -9.22 -3.53 -6.23
CA ILE A 80 -8.89 -2.92 -4.93
C ILE A 80 -9.94 -3.23 -3.87
N GLY A 81 -11.22 -3.27 -4.24
CA GLY A 81 -12.30 -3.72 -3.37
C GLY A 81 -12.11 -5.16 -2.90
N PHE A 82 -11.74 -6.05 -3.82
CA PHE A 82 -11.45 -7.45 -3.55
C PHE A 82 -10.24 -7.61 -2.62
N LEU A 83 -9.10 -6.98 -2.96
CA LEU A 83 -7.87 -7.04 -2.16
C LEU A 83 -8.13 -6.54 -0.74
N LYS A 84 -8.71 -5.34 -0.56
CA LYS A 84 -9.01 -4.78 0.77
C LYS A 84 -10.00 -5.62 1.58
N GLY A 85 -10.98 -6.22 0.90
CA GLY A 85 -12.00 -7.04 1.56
C GLY A 85 -11.46 -8.38 2.05
N LYS A 86 -10.88 -9.16 1.13
CA LYS A 86 -10.42 -10.52 1.41
C LYS A 86 -9.17 -10.53 2.29
N SER A 87 -8.22 -9.59 2.08
CA SER A 87 -7.04 -9.49 2.95
C SER A 87 -7.45 -9.23 4.40
N SER A 88 -8.37 -8.30 4.64
CA SER A 88 -8.89 -8.05 5.98
C SER A 88 -9.48 -9.30 6.61
N LEU A 89 -10.30 -10.05 5.88
CA LEU A 89 -10.92 -11.27 6.39
C LEU A 89 -9.86 -12.32 6.75
N MET A 90 -8.88 -12.56 5.87
CA MET A 90 -7.81 -13.53 6.09
C MET A 90 -6.89 -13.14 7.27
N ILE A 91 -6.62 -11.85 7.45
CA ILE A 91 -5.88 -11.34 8.60
C ILE A 91 -6.68 -11.59 9.89
N PHE A 92 -8.00 -11.34 9.91
CA PHE A 92 -8.81 -11.61 11.11
C PHE A 92 -8.90 -13.09 11.46
N ASP A 93 -8.99 -13.95 10.46
CA ASP A 93 -9.09 -15.39 10.64
C ASP A 93 -7.79 -15.96 11.24
N ARG A 94 -6.64 -15.56 10.69
CA ARG A 94 -5.32 -15.99 11.18
C ARG A 94 -4.93 -15.38 12.52
N PHE A 95 -5.37 -14.16 12.81
CA PHE A 95 -5.02 -13.42 14.02
C PHE A 95 -6.26 -13.17 14.88
N ALA A 96 -6.96 -14.24 15.24
CA ALA A 96 -8.24 -14.23 15.95
C ALA A 96 -8.26 -13.36 17.23
N ASN A 97 -7.11 -13.19 17.92
CA ASN A 97 -6.99 -12.31 19.09
C ASN A 97 -7.16 -10.81 18.77
N LEU A 98 -7.06 -10.41 17.49
CA LEU A 98 -7.40 -9.07 17.03
C LEU A 98 -8.92 -8.87 16.93
N LYS A 99 -9.71 -9.94 16.82
CA LYS A 99 -11.18 -9.87 16.68
C LYS A 99 -11.85 -9.24 17.91
N TYR A 100 -11.31 -9.54 19.10
CA TYR A 100 -11.90 -9.13 20.40
C TYR A 100 -11.50 -7.72 20.85
N ARG A 101 -10.33 -7.18 20.47
CA ARG A 101 -9.91 -5.82 20.90
C ARG A 101 -10.60 -4.68 20.16
N TYR A 102 -11.28 -4.95 19.04
CA TYR A 102 -11.51 -3.90 18.04
C TYR A 102 -12.95 -3.69 17.57
N GLY A 103 -13.94 -4.32 18.24
CA GLY A 103 -15.39 -3.98 18.33
C GLY A 103 -16.20 -3.83 17.03
N ASN A 104 -15.71 -3.07 16.06
CA ASN A 104 -16.35 -2.79 14.79
C ASN A 104 -15.74 -3.61 13.65
N ARG A 105 -16.53 -4.55 13.11
CA ARG A 105 -16.21 -5.43 11.95
C ARG A 105 -15.94 -4.71 10.62
N LYS A 106 -15.82 -3.39 10.61
CA LYS A 106 -15.55 -2.60 9.40
C LYS A 106 -14.05 -2.29 9.36
N PHE A 107 -13.30 -2.94 8.47
CA PHE A 107 -11.84 -2.75 8.28
C PHE A 107 -11.46 -2.08 6.95
N ARG A 108 -12.44 -1.72 6.11
CA ARG A 108 -12.19 -0.98 4.86
C ARG A 108 -12.07 0.51 5.16
N SER A 109 -10.92 1.11 4.84
CA SER A 109 -10.85 2.54 4.51
C SER A 109 -11.79 2.81 3.33
N ARG A 110 -12.55 3.91 3.35
CA ARG A 110 -13.53 4.19 2.28
C ARG A 110 -12.85 4.46 0.93
N GLY A 111 -11.68 5.11 0.95
CA GLY A 111 -10.93 5.48 -0.25
C GLY A 111 -9.69 4.62 -0.51
N TYR A 112 -9.14 4.81 -1.69
CA TYR A 112 -7.81 4.39 -2.14
C TYR A 112 -7.35 5.45 -3.17
N TYR A 113 -6.05 5.61 -3.32
CA TYR A 113 -5.46 6.42 -4.37
C TYR A 113 -5.06 5.51 -5.53
N VAL A 114 -5.23 6.00 -6.76
CA VAL A 114 -4.76 5.32 -7.96
C VAL A 114 -4.17 6.34 -8.93
N ASP A 115 -3.05 5.98 -9.53
CA ASP A 115 -2.46 6.68 -10.66
C ASP A 115 -2.11 5.68 -11.79
N THR A 116 -2.22 6.12 -13.03
CA THR A 116 -1.89 5.31 -14.22
C THR A 116 -0.41 5.45 -14.57
N VAL A 117 0.29 4.34 -14.64
CA VAL A 117 1.73 4.33 -14.93
C VAL A 117 1.97 4.06 -16.40
N ARG A 118 2.58 5.03 -17.12
CA ARG A 118 2.83 4.91 -18.57
C ARG A 118 4.30 4.93 -18.99
N ARG A 119 5.08 5.93 -18.56
CA ARG A 119 6.49 6.12 -19.00
C ARG A 119 7.53 6.10 -17.88
N ASN A 120 7.14 6.34 -16.63
CA ASN A 120 8.04 6.47 -15.49
C ASN A 120 8.02 5.24 -14.56
N GLU A 121 7.80 4.05 -15.12
CA GLU A 121 7.70 2.81 -14.33
C GLU A 121 8.90 2.60 -13.41
N LYS A 122 10.13 2.76 -13.93
CA LYS A 122 11.35 2.63 -13.13
C LYS A 122 11.40 3.57 -11.93
N LYS A 123 11.01 4.84 -12.14
CA LYS A 123 10.98 5.84 -11.06
C LYS A 123 9.94 5.50 -10.00
N ILE A 124 8.81 4.94 -10.41
CA ILE A 124 7.75 4.53 -9.49
C ILE A 124 8.15 3.28 -8.71
N ILE A 125 8.81 2.32 -9.36
CA ILE A 125 9.39 1.15 -8.67
C ILE A 125 10.41 1.61 -7.62
N GLU A 126 11.33 2.49 -8.01
CA GLU A 126 12.34 3.05 -7.11
C GLU A 126 11.71 3.83 -5.95
N TYR A 127 10.70 4.66 -6.23
CA TYR A 127 9.92 5.38 -5.23
C TYR A 127 9.25 4.41 -4.23
N ILE A 128 8.54 3.40 -4.73
CA ILE A 128 7.87 2.40 -3.87
C ILE A 128 8.89 1.65 -3.02
N HIS A 129 10.04 1.28 -3.60
CA HIS A 129 11.12 0.60 -2.88
C HIS A 129 11.69 1.46 -1.74
N ASN A 130 11.94 2.74 -2.04
CA ASN A 130 12.56 3.68 -1.11
C ASN A 130 11.59 4.36 -0.14
N GLN A 131 10.27 4.14 -0.29
CA GLN A 131 9.23 4.81 0.51
C GLN A 131 9.52 4.81 2.02
N LEU A 132 9.93 3.68 2.58
CA LEU A 132 10.23 3.58 4.01
C LEU A 132 11.45 4.39 4.46
N GLN A 133 12.43 4.58 3.58
CA GLN A 133 13.61 5.39 3.87
C GLN A 133 13.30 6.87 3.72
N GLU A 134 12.56 7.24 2.68
CA GLU A 134 12.08 8.62 2.49
C GLU A 134 11.15 9.06 3.63
N ASP A 135 10.23 8.21 4.07
CA ASP A 135 9.37 8.47 5.23
C ASP A 135 10.24 8.71 6.49
N LYS A 136 11.26 7.87 6.74
CA LYS A 136 12.18 8.04 7.88
C LYS A 136 13.02 9.31 7.80
N LEU A 137 13.53 9.65 6.61
CA LEU A 137 14.32 10.86 6.40
C LEU A 137 13.45 12.10 6.57
N THR A 138 12.22 12.06 6.07
CA THR A 138 11.23 13.14 6.25
C THR A 138 10.89 13.30 7.74
N ASP A 139 10.63 12.21 8.45
CA ASP A 139 10.37 12.20 9.90
C ASP A 139 11.60 12.70 10.71
N GLN A 140 12.83 12.40 10.26
CA GLN A 140 14.06 12.92 10.87
C GLN A 140 14.31 14.40 10.56
N LEU A 141 13.86 14.90 9.41
CA LEU A 141 13.93 16.31 9.05
C LEU A 141 12.87 17.13 9.79
N THR A 142 11.68 16.58 10.06
CA THR A 142 10.66 17.20 10.91
C THR A 142 11.00 17.15 12.40
N LEU A 143 11.90 16.26 12.86
CA LEU A 143 12.42 16.23 14.24
C LEU A 143 13.28 17.45 14.66
N LYS A 144 13.40 18.47 13.81
CA LYS A 144 13.75 19.83 14.22
C LYS A 144 12.52 20.73 14.18
N GLU A 145 11.51 20.42 14.98
CA GLU A 145 10.50 21.40 15.35
C GLU A 145 11.21 22.51 16.14
N LEU A 146 11.44 23.66 15.49
CA LEU A 146 11.96 24.86 16.15
C LEU A 146 10.91 25.42 17.14
N GLU A 147 9.64 25.07 16.97
CA GLU A 147 8.49 25.50 17.77
C GLU A 147 7.53 24.32 18.01
N ASP A 148 7.03 24.20 19.24
CA ASP A 148 6.06 23.19 19.67
C ASP A 148 4.69 23.43 19.00
N PRO A 149 4.14 22.47 18.23
CA PRO A 149 2.93 22.66 17.43
C PRO A 149 1.62 22.77 18.23
N PHE A 150 1.65 22.58 19.56
CA PHE A 150 0.48 22.71 20.44
C PHE A 150 0.50 23.99 21.26
N THR A 151 1.69 24.52 21.58
CA THR A 151 1.85 25.71 22.43
C THR A 151 2.39 26.93 21.68
N GLY A 152 3.03 26.74 20.52
CA GLY A 152 3.69 27.80 19.75
C GLY A 152 4.99 28.30 20.38
N GLU A 153 5.50 27.63 21.42
CA GLU A 153 6.73 28.03 22.08
C GLU A 153 7.96 27.46 21.35
N SER A 154 9.00 28.28 21.20
CA SER A 154 10.28 27.82 20.63
C SER A 154 10.95 26.76 21.53
N VAL A 155 11.33 25.62 20.93
CA VAL A 155 11.96 24.51 21.66
C VAL A 155 13.38 24.93 22.05
N ARG A 156 13.58 25.34 23.31
CA ARG A 156 14.91 25.75 23.82
C ARG A 156 15.87 24.56 23.77
N ARG A 157 16.93 24.66 22.96
CA ARG A 157 18.04 23.71 22.97
C ARG A 157 18.68 23.66 24.36
N GLY A 158 18.47 22.56 25.08
CA GLY A 158 19.34 22.17 26.19
C GLY A 158 20.75 21.88 25.65
N LYS A 159 21.76 22.35 26.38
CA LYS A 159 23.19 22.13 26.09
C LYS A 159 23.55 20.66 25.94
#